data_AF-A0A5N9AQC8-F1
#
_entry.id   AF-A0A5N9AQC8-F1
#
_cell.length_a   1.000
_cell.length_b   1.000
_cell.length_c   1.000
_cell.angle_alpha   90.00
_cell.angle_beta   90.00
_cell.angle_gamma   90.00
#
_symmetry.space_group_name_H-M   'P 1'
#
loop_
_entity.id
_entity.type
_entity.pdbx_description
1 polymer ?
#
loop_
_entity_poly.entity_id
_entity_poly.type
_entity_poly.pdbx_seq_one_letter_code
_entity_poly.pdbx_strand_id
1 'polypeptide(L)'
;CETIGLPNLAEDSRFTTNALRVENRNELEELLNGQIGEKPISHWMSKMQSAGLTVTPINTIEDVFKDPQAEARNALWNVDHPSLGNIQLLGSALQHLSRTPASPQGHPPLLGEHTLEVMREVLDMPQDEIDKLLTDEVIKGH
;
A
#
# COMPACT_ATOMS: atom_id res chain seq x y z
N CYS A 1 8.68 -13.40 26.56
CA CYS A 1 8.77 -13.28 28.02
C CYS A 1 10.02 -12.49 28.42
N GLU A 2 11.22 -13.04 28.28
CA GLU A 2 12.48 -12.35 28.63
C GLU A 2 12.67 -10.99 27.92
N THR A 3 12.48 -10.95 26.60
CA THR A 3 12.66 -9.73 25.79
C THR A 3 11.79 -8.56 26.26
N ILE A 4 10.59 -8.84 26.78
CA ILE A 4 9.65 -7.81 27.25
C ILE A 4 9.75 -7.54 28.75
N GLY A 5 10.68 -8.19 29.47
CA GLY A 5 10.82 -7.98 30.91
C GLY A 5 9.82 -8.75 31.78
N LEU A 6 9.12 -9.73 31.19
CA LEU A 6 8.20 -10.61 31.91
C LEU A 6 8.72 -12.06 31.87
N PRO A 7 9.87 -12.37 32.51
CA PRO A 7 10.49 -13.70 32.39
C PRO A 7 9.59 -14.83 32.91
N ASN A 8 8.91 -14.59 34.03
CA ASN A 8 8.08 -15.60 34.70
C ASN A 8 6.71 -15.82 34.02
N LEU A 9 6.37 -15.04 32.98
CA LEU A 9 5.07 -15.14 32.31
C LEU A 9 4.88 -16.48 31.59
N ALA A 10 5.98 -17.11 31.16
CA ALA A 10 5.94 -18.45 30.55
C ALA A 10 5.64 -19.56 31.57
N GLU A 11 5.91 -19.31 32.86
CA GLU A 11 5.72 -20.26 33.96
C GLU A 11 4.35 -20.10 34.63
N ASP A 12 3.64 -19.00 34.38
CA ASP A 12 2.29 -18.78 34.90
C ASP A 12 1.36 -19.90 34.39
N SER A 13 0.72 -20.59 35.34
CA SER A 13 -0.22 -21.69 35.09
C SER A 13 -1.28 -21.34 34.03
N ARG A 14 -1.67 -20.06 33.91
CA ARG A 14 -2.63 -19.56 32.93
C ARG A 14 -2.10 -19.52 31.49
N PHE A 15 -0.78 -19.52 31.28
CA PHE A 15 -0.16 -19.24 29.97
C PHE A 15 0.82 -20.31 29.47
N THR A 16 0.99 -21.41 30.21
CA THR A 16 1.95 -22.49 29.90
C THR A 16 1.70 -23.16 28.55
N THR A 17 0.44 -23.36 28.16
CA THR A 17 0.07 -23.98 26.87
C THR A 17 -0.65 -23.00 25.96
N ASN A 18 -0.67 -23.28 24.66
CA ASN A 18 -1.41 -22.44 23.72
C ASN A 18 -2.92 -22.40 24.03
N ALA A 19 -3.50 -23.54 24.42
CA ALA A 19 -4.91 -23.61 24.77
C ALA A 19 -5.23 -22.70 25.96
N LEU A 20 -4.41 -22.75 27.02
CA LEU A 20 -4.58 -21.91 28.21
C LEU A 20 -4.39 -20.42 27.89
N ARG A 21 -3.44 -20.06 27.01
CA ARG A 21 -3.29 -18.66 26.54
C ARG A 21 -4.50 -18.17 25.75
N VAL A 22 -5.17 -19.03 24.99
CA VAL A 22 -6.38 -18.66 24.25
C VAL A 22 -7.56 -18.49 25.21
N GLU A 23 -7.68 -19.36 26.21
CA GLU A 23 -8.70 -19.28 27.25
C GLU A 23 -8.55 -18.02 28.11
N ASN A 24 -7.32 -17.68 28.50
CA ASN A 24 -6.97 -16.52 29.34
C ASN A 24 -6.45 -15.34 28.49
N ARG A 25 -6.96 -15.18 27.26
CA ARG A 25 -6.44 -14.21 26.28
C ARG A 25 -6.52 -12.77 26.81
N ASN A 26 -7.65 -12.41 27.41
CA ASN A 26 -7.89 -11.03 27.84
C ASN A 26 -6.87 -10.62 28.91
N GLU A 27 -6.63 -11.49 29.89
CA GLU A 27 -5.65 -11.28 30.95
C GLU A 27 -4.22 -11.24 30.39
N LEU A 28 -3.90 -12.09 29.40
CA LEU A 28 -2.60 -12.07 28.75
C LEU A 28 -2.39 -10.76 27.97
N GLU A 29 -3.39 -10.33 27.20
CA GLU A 29 -3.33 -9.09 26.42
C GLU A 29 -3.20 -7.87 27.32
N GLU A 30 -3.89 -7.81 28.46
CA GLU A 30 -3.75 -6.72 29.43
C GLU A 30 -2.32 -6.62 29.98
N LEU A 31 -1.70 -7.74 30.37
CA LEU A 31 -0.32 -7.79 30.84
C LEU A 31 0.68 -7.36 29.76
N LEU A 32 0.51 -7.89 28.54
CA LEU A 32 1.38 -7.58 27.41
C LEU A 32 1.25 -6.11 26.99
N ASN A 33 0.02 -5.59 26.90
CA ASN A 33 -0.24 -4.20 26.54
C ASN A 33 0.27 -3.23 27.61
N GLY A 34 0.10 -3.58 28.89
CA GLY A 34 0.67 -2.82 30.00
C GLY A 34 2.18 -2.68 29.87
N GLN A 35 2.89 -3.80 29.65
CA GLN A 35 4.35 -3.80 29.55
C GLN A 35 4.86 -3.14 28.26
N ILE A 36 4.26 -3.45 27.11
CA ILE A 36 4.67 -2.89 25.80
C ILE A 36 4.34 -1.39 25.75
N GLY A 37 3.30 -0.93 26.45
CA GLY A 37 2.93 0.48 26.53
C GLY A 37 3.95 1.36 27.27
N GLU A 38 4.85 0.79 28.08
CA GLU A 38 5.81 1.56 28.89
C GLU A 38 6.93 2.23 28.09
N LYS A 39 7.18 1.79 26.86
CA LYS A 39 8.29 2.25 26.02
C LYS A 39 7.81 2.55 24.61
N PRO A 40 8.45 3.52 23.91
CA PRO A 40 8.11 3.83 22.54
C PRO A 40 8.40 2.64 21.61
N ILE A 41 7.73 2.61 20.46
CA ILE A 41 7.88 1.54 19.47
C ILE A 41 9.32 1.31 19.03
N SER A 42 10.12 2.38 18.91
CA SER A 42 11.55 2.31 18.53
C SER A 42 12.39 1.48 19.50
N HIS A 43 12.07 1.53 20.80
CA HIS A 43 12.72 0.71 21.81
C HIS A 43 12.43 -0.77 21.57
N TRP A 44 11.16 -1.12 21.39
CA TRP A 44 10.73 -2.51 21.21
C TRP A 44 11.19 -3.09 19.89
N MET A 45 11.13 -2.31 18.81
CA MET A 45 11.65 -2.72 17.50
C MET A 45 13.12 -3.16 17.59
N SER A 46 13.98 -2.30 18.17
CA SER A 46 15.40 -2.63 18.34
C SER A 46 15.61 -3.86 19.22
N LYS A 47 14.92 -3.93 20.37
CA LYS A 47 15.08 -5.01 21.34
C LYS A 47 14.58 -6.37 20.82
N MET A 48 13.42 -6.38 20.17
CA MET A 48 12.79 -7.60 19.66
C MET A 48 13.49 -8.14 18.40
N GLN A 49 13.90 -7.26 17.48
CA GLN A 49 14.70 -7.68 16.33
C GLN A 49 16.06 -8.25 16.75
N SER A 50 16.73 -7.64 17.74
CA SER A 50 17.98 -8.15 18.30
C SER A 50 17.82 -9.52 18.97
N ALA A 51 16.62 -9.84 19.45
CA ALA A 51 16.26 -11.13 20.02
C ALA A 51 15.79 -12.16 18.96
N GLY A 52 15.84 -11.82 17.66
CA GLY A 52 15.39 -12.69 16.57
C GLY A 52 13.87 -12.81 16.44
N LEU A 53 13.11 -11.93 17.08
CA LEU A 53 11.65 -11.92 16.98
C LEU A 53 11.21 -11.17 15.72
N THR A 54 10.23 -11.74 15.02
CA THR A 54 9.57 -11.08 13.90
C THR A 54 8.53 -10.10 14.44
N VAL A 55 8.83 -8.80 14.32
CA VAL A 55 7.92 -7.72 14.72
C VAL A 55 7.91 -6.63 13.67
N THR A 56 6.75 -6.00 13.49
CA THR A 56 6.54 -4.91 12.55
C THR A 56 5.66 -3.85 13.20
N PRO A 57 5.97 -2.56 12.99
CA PRO A 57 5.09 -1.48 13.43
C PRO A 57 3.80 -1.46 12.61
N ILE A 58 2.75 -0.88 13.18
CA ILE A 58 1.59 -0.45 12.39
C ILE A 58 1.95 0.90 11.79
N ASN A 59 2.24 0.92 10.50
CA ASN A 59 2.64 2.13 9.77
C ASN A 59 1.42 2.97 9.36
N THR A 60 1.57 4.29 9.41
CA THR A 60 0.67 5.22 8.71
C THR A 60 1.01 5.26 7.22
N ILE A 61 0.14 5.85 6.41
CA ILE A 61 0.41 6.06 4.97
C ILE A 61 1.69 6.88 4.75
N GLU A 62 1.93 7.88 5.60
CA GLU A 62 3.15 8.69 5.54
C GLU A 62 4.40 7.85 5.86
N ASP A 63 4.33 6.98 6.86
CA ASP A 63 5.45 6.08 7.20
C ASP A 63 5.77 5.12 6.05
N VAL A 64 4.75 4.59 5.38
CA VAL A 64 4.93 3.68 4.23
C VAL A 64 5.74 4.34 3.11
N PHE A 65 5.46 5.59 2.77
CA PHE A 65 6.18 6.28 1.69
C PHE A 65 7.56 6.80 2.09
N LYS A 66 7.85 6.88 3.39
CA LYS A 66 9.19 7.18 3.93
C LYS A 66 10.04 5.93 4.18
N ASP A 67 9.46 4.74 4.02
CA ASP A 67 10.17 3.49 4.25
C ASP A 67 11.31 3.34 3.22
N PRO A 68 12.56 3.02 3.65
CA PRO A 68 13.68 2.82 2.74
C PRO A 68 13.42 1.78 1.65
N GLN A 69 12.59 0.76 1.92
CA GLN A 69 12.18 -0.21 0.92
C GLN A 69 11.20 0.39 -0.08
N ALA A 70 10.29 1.27 0.33
CA ALA A 70 9.41 1.96 -0.61
C ALA A 70 10.20 2.84 -1.58
N GLU A 71 11.21 3.55 -1.08
CA GLU A 71 12.14 4.33 -1.90
C GLU A 71 12.97 3.42 -2.82
N ALA A 72 13.64 2.41 -2.27
CA ALA A 72 14.47 1.48 -3.04
C ALA A 72 13.68 0.74 -4.13
N ARG A 73 12.37 0.57 -3.93
CA ARG A 73 11.46 -0.08 -4.89
C ARG A 73 10.88 0.86 -5.92
N ASN A 74 11.08 2.18 -5.81
CA ASN A 74 10.33 3.19 -6.56
C ASN A 74 8.81 2.97 -6.42
N ALA A 75 8.33 2.91 -5.17
CA ALA A 75 6.93 2.62 -4.87
C ALA A 75 5.96 3.70 -5.35
N LEU A 76 6.44 4.88 -5.72
CA LEU A 76 5.66 5.94 -6.33
C LEU A 76 6.19 6.26 -7.73
N TRP A 77 5.28 6.41 -8.68
CA TRP A 77 5.56 6.89 -10.02
C TRP A 77 5.20 8.37 -10.12
N ASN A 78 6.16 9.18 -10.59
CA ASN A 78 5.90 10.57 -10.92
C ASN A 78 5.40 10.64 -12.37
N VAL A 79 4.24 11.24 -12.57
CA VAL A 79 3.60 11.36 -13.88
C VAL A 79 3.15 12.80 -14.08
N ASP A 80 3.41 13.35 -15.26
CA ASP A 80 2.94 14.69 -15.60
C ASP A 80 1.48 14.62 -16.07
N HIS A 81 0.60 15.31 -15.35
CA HIS A 81 -0.82 15.40 -15.65
C HIS A 81 -1.15 16.77 -16.26
N PRO A 82 -1.89 16.85 -17.39
CA PRO A 82 -2.14 18.10 -18.10
C PRO A 82 -2.73 19.24 -17.25
N SER A 83 -3.60 18.91 -16.28
CA SER A 83 -4.25 19.89 -15.40
C SER A 83 -3.72 19.94 -13.96
N LEU A 84 -3.02 18.90 -13.49
CA LEU A 84 -2.59 18.77 -12.09
C LEU A 84 -1.07 18.97 -11.93
N GLY A 85 -0.33 19.08 -13.03
CA GLY A 85 1.12 19.12 -13.02
C GLY A 85 1.71 17.74 -12.69
N ASN A 86 2.88 17.71 -12.07
CA ASN A 86 3.52 16.47 -11.68
C ASN A 86 2.77 15.85 -10.48
N ILE A 87 2.24 14.64 -10.65
CA ILE A 87 1.51 13.89 -9.63
C ILE A 87 2.22 12.58 -9.29
N GLN A 88 2.00 12.10 -8.07
CA GLN A 88 2.48 10.80 -7.60
C GLN A 88 1.38 9.75 -7.66
N LEU A 89 1.64 8.65 -8.35
CA LEU A 89 0.78 7.48 -8.41
C LEU A 89 1.43 6.30 -7.68
N LEU A 90 0.63 5.44 -7.06
CA LEU A 90 1.15 4.21 -6.48
C LEU A 90 1.69 3.29 -7.59
N GLY A 91 2.98 2.97 -7.50
CA GLY A 91 3.64 2.07 -8.42
C GLY A 91 3.14 0.64 -8.27
N SER A 92 3.06 -0.08 -9.39
CA SER A 92 2.67 -1.49 -9.37
C SER A 92 3.70 -2.35 -8.64
N ALA A 93 3.24 -3.26 -7.79
CA ALA A 93 4.11 -4.26 -7.15
C ALA A 93 4.85 -5.15 -8.17
N LEU A 94 4.31 -5.24 -9.40
CA LEU A 94 4.83 -6.04 -10.51
C LEU A 94 5.84 -5.27 -11.40
N GLN A 95 6.23 -4.05 -11.03
CA GLN A 95 7.10 -3.21 -11.87
C GLN A 95 8.52 -3.75 -12.08
N HIS A 96 8.93 -4.76 -11.31
CA HIS A 96 10.26 -5.38 -11.40
C HIS A 96 10.22 -6.82 -11.96
N LEU A 97 9.16 -7.20 -12.68
CA LEU A 97 9.15 -8.47 -13.40
C LEU A 97 10.15 -8.44 -14.57
N SER A 98 10.95 -9.50 -14.72
CA SER A 98 12.04 -9.53 -15.72
C SER A 98 11.59 -9.52 -17.18
N ARG A 99 10.39 -10.03 -17.48
CA ARG A 99 9.86 -10.15 -18.86
C ARG A 99 8.84 -9.06 -19.20
N THR A 100 8.03 -8.65 -18.22
CA THR A 100 6.88 -7.76 -18.41
C THR A 100 6.77 -6.83 -17.20
N PRO A 101 7.77 -5.95 -16.98
CA PRO A 101 7.71 -4.99 -15.90
C PRO A 101 6.51 -4.07 -16.11
N ALA A 102 5.66 -3.95 -15.09
CA ALA A 102 4.58 -2.98 -15.12
C ALA A 102 5.15 -1.55 -15.07
N SER A 103 4.66 -0.67 -15.94
CA SER A 103 5.04 0.74 -16.00
C SER A 103 3.80 1.62 -16.13
N PRO A 104 3.85 2.89 -15.69
CA PRO A 104 2.79 3.83 -15.98
C PRO A 104 2.72 4.03 -17.50
N GLN A 105 1.51 4.05 -18.07
CA GLN A 105 1.30 4.34 -19.49
C GLN A 105 1.05 5.83 -19.77
N GLY A 106 0.95 6.64 -18.73
CA GLY A 106 0.62 8.05 -18.80
C GLY A 106 -0.15 8.49 -17.56
N HIS A 107 -0.66 9.72 -17.59
CA HIS A 107 -1.59 10.21 -16.59
C HIS A 107 -2.93 9.47 -16.69
N PRO A 108 -3.71 9.40 -15.59
CA PRO A 108 -5.10 8.99 -15.68
C PRO A 108 -5.82 9.86 -16.72
N PRO A 109 -6.52 9.27 -17.70
CA PRO A 109 -7.04 10.02 -18.83
C PRO A 109 -8.05 11.08 -18.37
N LEU A 110 -8.02 12.23 -19.05
CA LEU A 110 -9.07 13.23 -18.96
C LEU A 110 -10.38 12.64 -19.48
N LEU A 111 -11.49 13.24 -19.05
CA LEU A 111 -12.81 12.85 -19.54
C LEU A 111 -12.84 12.98 -21.06
N GLY A 112 -12.98 11.86 -21.76
CA GLY A 112 -13.09 11.83 -23.21
C GLY A 112 -11.78 11.94 -24.00
N GLU A 113 -10.61 11.95 -23.34
CA GLU A 113 -9.28 12.13 -23.98
C GLU A 113 -9.05 11.22 -25.19
N HIS A 114 -9.42 9.94 -25.08
CA HIS A 114 -9.21 8.95 -26.13
C HIS A 114 -10.47 8.65 -26.97
N THR A 115 -11.53 9.47 -26.88
CA THR A 115 -12.81 9.18 -27.56
C THR A 115 -12.63 9.09 -29.08
N LEU A 116 -11.97 10.09 -29.67
CA LEU A 116 -11.75 10.15 -31.12
C LEU A 116 -10.74 9.10 -31.59
N GLU A 117 -9.71 8.82 -30.78
CA GLU A 117 -8.73 7.76 -31.05
C GLU A 117 -9.44 6.40 -31.13
N VAL A 118 -10.23 6.03 -30.12
CA VAL A 118 -10.94 4.75 -30.10
C VAL A 118 -11.94 4.64 -31.26
N MET A 119 -12.69 5.69 -31.55
CA MET A 119 -13.65 5.67 -32.65
C MET A 119 -12.98 5.48 -34.01
N ARG A 120 -11.83 6.13 -34.25
CA ARG A 120 -11.11 6.01 -35.51
C ARG A 120 -10.31 4.70 -35.60
N GLU A 121 -9.54 4.36 -34.57
CA GLU A 121 -8.52 3.31 -34.66
C GLU A 121 -9.03 1.94 -34.22
N VAL A 122 -9.98 1.89 -33.28
CA VAL A 122 -10.51 0.62 -32.75
C VAL A 122 -11.82 0.24 -33.44
N LEU A 123 -12.71 1.22 -33.66
CA LEU A 123 -14.01 0.98 -34.28
C LEU A 123 -14.01 1.16 -35.81
N ASP A 124 -12.94 1.73 -36.37
CA ASP A 124 -12.83 2.06 -37.80
C ASP A 124 -14.03 2.91 -38.29
N MET A 125 -14.48 3.83 -37.44
CA MET A 125 -15.66 4.65 -37.72
C MET A 125 -15.32 5.73 -38.75
N PRO A 126 -16.16 5.89 -39.80
CA PRO A 126 -15.99 6.95 -40.79
C PRO A 126 -16.00 8.36 -40.17
N GLN A 127 -15.17 9.26 -40.71
CA GLN A 127 -15.01 10.62 -40.16
C GLN A 127 -16.33 11.42 -40.21
N ASP A 128 -17.18 11.20 -41.22
CA ASP A 128 -18.48 11.85 -41.35
C ASP A 128 -19.47 11.44 -40.25
N GLU A 129 -19.41 10.18 -39.77
CA GLU A 129 -20.20 9.71 -38.63
C GLU A 129 -19.69 10.32 -37.32
N ILE A 130 -18.38 10.38 -37.12
CA ILE A 130 -17.76 11.02 -35.94
C ILE A 130 -18.15 12.50 -35.88
N ASP A 131 -18.07 13.22 -37.01
CA ASP A 131 -18.42 14.65 -37.09
C ASP A 131 -19.90 14.89 -36.78
N LYS A 132 -20.77 13.97 -37.20
CA LYS A 132 -22.18 14.00 -36.84
C LYS A 132 -22.38 13.83 -35.33
N LEU A 133 -21.70 12.87 -34.70
CA LEU A 133 -21.81 12.66 -33.25
C LEU A 133 -21.28 13.84 -32.43
N LEU A 134 -20.26 14.54 -32.93
CA LEU A 134 -19.77 15.79 -32.35
C LEU A 134 -20.80 16.91 -32.48
N THR A 135 -21.41 17.05 -33.67
CA THR A 135 -22.42 18.08 -33.96
C THR A 135 -23.71 17.86 -33.17
N ASP A 136 -24.11 16.60 -32.99
CA ASP A 136 -25.28 16.19 -32.22
C ASP A 136 -25.01 16.20 -30.69
N GLU A 137 -23.82 16.65 -30.26
CA GLU A 137 -23.36 16.69 -28.86
C GLU A 137 -23.44 15.34 -28.12
N VAL A 138 -23.42 14.22 -28.84
CA VAL A 138 -23.41 12.86 -28.28
C VAL A 138 -22.04 12.56 -27.66
N ILE A 139 -20.97 13.09 -28.26
CA ILE A 139 -19.59 13.00 -27.78
C ILE A 139 -18.97 14.40 -27.71
N LYS A 140 -17.96 14.57 -26.85
CA LYS A 140 -17.16 15.81 -26.78
C LYS A 140 -15.81 15.58 -27.42
N GLY A 141 -15.45 16.44 -28.37
CA GLY A 141 -14.09 16.51 -28.90
C GLY A 141 -13.22 17.26 -27.91
N HIS A 142 -12.22 16.57 -27.34
CA HIS A 142 -11.15 17.21 -26.60
C HIS A 142 -9.94 17.44 -27.50
#